data_AF-A0A166HFG9-F1
#
_entry.id   AF-A0A166HFG9-F1
#
_cell.length_a   1.000
_cell.length_b   1.000
_cell.length_c   1.000
_cell.angle_alpha   90.00
_cell.angle_beta   90.00
_cell.angle_gamma   90.00
#
_symmetry.space_group_name_H-M   'P 1'
#
loop_
_entity.id
_entity.type
_entity.pdbx_description
1 polymer ?
#
loop_
_entity_poly.entity_id
_entity_poly.type
_entity_poly.pdbx_seq_one_letter_code
_entity_poly.pdbx_strand_id
1 'polypeptide(L)'
;MCAMPDPNDPLEEESWSLFSSNPELNDDERYLSTADHRACTRGQKILNQLLFDTTFSWMKSCDTCDEPQCLVSKTGLLSFYLSPIGLGNIVHRWDPRWENILCPGCVDDCKDINNQGAQDAWNRLPSIFGLPSWEELAGT
;
A
#
# COMPACT_ATOMS: atom_id res chain seq x y z
N MET A 1 -26.31 4.03 29.49
CA MET A 1 -25.29 4.39 30.49
C MET A 1 -23.96 4.00 29.90
N CYS A 2 -23.20 4.98 29.41
CA CYS A 2 -21.87 4.74 28.86
C CYS A 2 -20.93 4.45 30.03
N ALA A 3 -20.23 3.31 29.99
CA ALA A 3 -19.26 2.95 31.01
C ALA A 3 -18.16 4.01 31.03
N MET A 4 -17.83 4.51 32.22
CA MET A 4 -16.68 5.41 32.38
C MET A 4 -15.38 4.61 32.24
N PRO A 5 -14.31 5.21 31.69
CA PRO A 5 -13.04 4.52 31.48
C PRO A 5 -12.47 4.06 32.82
N ASP A 6 -11.97 2.83 32.87
CA ASP A 6 -11.24 2.30 34.02
C ASP A 6 -9.90 3.04 34.12
N PRO A 7 -9.60 3.72 35.25
CA PRO A 7 -8.33 4.42 35.43
C PRO A 7 -7.11 3.48 35.52
N ASN A 8 -7.32 2.15 35.48
CA ASN A 8 -6.28 1.13 35.37
C ASN A 8 -6.34 0.35 34.05
N ASP A 9 -7.06 0.83 33.02
CA ASP A 9 -7.01 0.23 31.70
C ASP A 9 -5.61 0.42 31.09
N PRO A 10 -4.81 -0.65 30.89
CA PRO A 10 -3.46 -0.53 30.33
C PRO A 10 -3.48 -0.14 28.83
N LEU A 11 -4.66 0.03 28.25
CA LEU A 11 -4.88 0.42 26.86
C LEU A 11 -4.99 1.94 26.68
N GLU A 12 -4.40 2.75 27.57
CA GLU A 12 -3.94 4.07 27.13
C GLU A 12 -3.03 3.83 25.92
N GLU A 13 -3.44 4.39 24.78
CA GLU A 13 -2.82 4.20 23.47
C GLU A 13 -1.34 4.59 23.52
N GLU A 14 -0.48 3.64 23.89
CA GLU A 14 0.94 3.76 23.62
C GLU A 14 1.10 3.80 22.09
N SER A 15 1.68 4.90 21.63
CA SER A 15 2.10 5.09 20.25
C SER A 15 3.03 3.94 19.85
N TRP A 16 2.48 2.96 19.14
CA TRP A 16 3.20 1.74 18.75
C TRP A 16 4.37 2.06 17.80
N SER A 17 5.53 1.45 18.08
CA SER A 17 6.75 1.50 17.26
C SER A 17 7.17 0.10 16.83
N LEU A 18 7.75 -0.01 15.63
CA LEU A 18 8.30 -1.25 15.05
C LEU A 18 9.49 -1.83 15.84
N PHE A 19 10.05 -1.08 16.79
CA PHE A 19 11.15 -1.54 17.63
C PHE A 19 10.63 -1.90 19.02
N SER A 20 10.11 -3.11 19.18
CA SER A 20 9.92 -3.70 20.52
C SER A 20 11.29 -3.90 21.17
N SER A 21 11.46 -3.41 22.41
CA SER A 21 12.75 -3.45 23.12
C SER A 21 13.12 -4.81 23.72
N ASN A 22 12.53 -5.93 23.27
CA ASN A 22 12.77 -7.22 23.90
C ASN A 22 13.04 -8.38 22.90
N PRO A 23 14.32 -8.70 22.63
CA PRO A 23 14.73 -9.75 21.69
C PRO A 23 14.96 -11.13 22.33
N GLU A 24 14.59 -11.33 23.60
CA GLU A 24 14.87 -12.61 24.25
C GLU A 24 13.91 -13.71 23.73
N LEU A 25 14.49 -14.61 22.90
CA LEU A 25 13.98 -15.92 22.43
C LEU A 25 13.21 -15.96 21.09
N ASN A 26 13.86 -15.58 20.00
CA ASN A 26 13.90 -16.43 18.79
C ASN A 26 14.96 -15.91 17.81
N ASP A 27 16.15 -16.50 17.85
CA ASP A 27 17.28 -16.17 16.95
C ASP A 27 17.16 -16.90 15.59
N ASP A 28 15.93 -17.20 15.18
CA ASP A 28 15.61 -17.74 13.86
C ASP A 28 14.98 -16.60 13.05
N GLU A 29 15.80 -15.93 12.23
CA GLU A 29 15.42 -14.81 11.33
C GLU A 29 14.20 -15.10 10.43
N ARG A 30 13.72 -16.36 10.39
CA ARG A 30 12.50 -16.77 9.69
C ARG A 30 11.21 -16.43 10.42
N TYR A 31 11.25 -16.08 11.70
CA TYR A 31 10.06 -15.83 12.50
C TYR A 31 10.04 -14.41 13.06
N LEU A 32 9.14 -13.60 12.52
CA LEU A 32 8.76 -12.32 13.12
C LEU A 32 8.18 -12.54 14.52
N SER A 33 8.42 -11.61 15.44
CA SER A 33 7.72 -11.61 16.73
C SER A 33 6.20 -11.55 16.49
N THR A 34 5.40 -11.90 17.50
CA THR A 34 3.93 -11.79 17.38
C THR A 34 3.50 -10.34 17.08
N ALA A 35 4.21 -9.36 17.66
CA ALA A 35 3.95 -7.95 17.41
C ALA A 35 4.28 -7.59 15.94
N ASP A 36 5.45 -7.97 15.46
CA ASP A 36 5.89 -7.68 14.09
C ASP A 36 5.01 -8.38 13.05
N HIS A 37 4.57 -9.60 13.32
CA HIS A 37 3.66 -10.32 12.44
C HIS A 37 2.30 -9.62 12.32
N ARG A 38 1.77 -9.09 13.44
CA ARG A 38 0.54 -8.29 13.44
C ARG A 38 0.73 -6.96 12.71
N ALA A 39 1.85 -6.27 12.95
CA ALA A 39 2.19 -5.02 12.26
C ALA A 39 2.30 -5.24 10.75
N CYS A 40 3.02 -6.29 10.33
CA CYS A 40 3.17 -6.69 8.93
C CYS A 40 1.81 -6.98 8.28
N THR A 41 0.98 -7.82 8.92
CA THR A 41 -0.34 -8.19 8.39
C THR A 41 -1.27 -6.97 8.26
N ARG A 42 -1.29 -6.10 9.28
CA ARG A 42 -2.10 -4.87 9.28
C ARG A 42 -1.60 -3.90 8.20
N GLY A 43 -0.30 -3.66 8.14
CA GLY A 43 0.33 -2.78 7.18
C GLY A 43 0.06 -3.24 5.75
N GLN A 44 0.23 -4.54 5.47
CA GLN A 44 -0.06 -5.13 4.15
C GLN A 44 -1.53 -4.90 3.74
N LYS A 45 -2.49 -5.06 4.65
CA LYS A 45 -3.91 -4.81 4.35
C LYS A 45 -4.17 -3.34 3.97
N ILE A 46 -3.64 -2.41 4.77
CA ILE A 46 -3.80 -0.96 4.52
C ILE A 46 -3.15 -0.56 3.20
N LEU A 47 -1.95 -1.07 2.95
CA LEU A 47 -1.14 -0.77 1.79
C LEU A 47 -1.73 -1.33 0.50
N ASN A 48 -2.24 -2.56 0.53
CA ASN A 48 -2.95 -3.14 -0.62
C ASN A 48 -4.19 -2.33 -0.98
N GLN A 49 -4.97 -1.91 0.02
CA GLN A 49 -6.14 -1.05 -0.20
C GLN A 49 -5.71 0.29 -0.82
N LEU A 50 -4.66 0.91 -0.29
CA LEU A 50 -4.12 2.17 -0.79
C LEU A 50 -3.69 2.06 -2.27
N LEU A 51 -2.89 1.04 -2.62
CA LEU A 51 -2.46 0.83 -4.01
C LEU A 51 -3.65 0.61 -4.94
N PHE A 52 -4.66 -0.14 -4.50
CA PHE A 52 -5.85 -0.43 -5.30
C PHE A 52 -6.73 0.80 -5.54
N ASP A 53 -6.81 1.69 -4.56
CA ASP A 53 -7.64 2.89 -4.62
C ASP A 53 -6.92 4.07 -5.26
N THR A 54 -5.59 4.03 -5.35
CA THR A 54 -4.76 5.11 -5.92
C THR A 54 -4.00 4.64 -7.15
N THR A 55 -2.89 3.91 -6.98
CA THR A 55 -1.98 3.45 -8.05
C THR A 55 -2.70 2.69 -9.17
N PHE A 56 -3.62 1.79 -8.83
CA PHE A 56 -4.32 0.94 -9.79
C PHE A 56 -5.74 1.42 -10.11
N SER A 57 -6.13 2.60 -9.62
CA SER A 57 -7.48 3.14 -9.85
C SER A 57 -7.79 3.35 -11.34
N TRP A 58 -6.78 3.69 -12.14
CA TRP A 58 -6.89 3.86 -13.60
C TRP A 58 -7.37 2.61 -14.34
N MET A 59 -7.15 1.42 -13.75
CA MET A 59 -7.63 0.13 -14.29
C MET A 59 -9.14 -0.06 -14.11
N LYS A 60 -9.77 0.65 -13.16
CA LYS A 60 -11.23 0.65 -12.99
C LYS A 60 -11.91 1.68 -13.89
N SER A 61 -11.30 2.86 -14.00
CA SER A 61 -11.82 3.96 -14.80
C SER A 61 -10.73 4.97 -15.10
N CYS A 62 -10.67 5.48 -16.32
CA CYS A 62 -10.17 6.83 -16.57
C CYS A 62 -11.23 7.57 -17.37
N ASP A 63 -11.42 8.86 -17.09
CA ASP A 63 -12.56 9.65 -17.56
C ASP A 63 -12.56 9.88 -19.08
N THR A 64 -11.47 9.52 -19.76
CA THR A 64 -11.19 9.78 -21.17
C THR A 64 -11.37 8.56 -22.09
N CYS A 65 -11.76 7.40 -21.54
CA CYS A 65 -11.77 6.15 -22.31
C CYS A 65 -13.14 5.79 -22.91
N ASP A 66 -13.41 6.23 -24.14
CA ASP A 66 -14.61 5.81 -24.89
C ASP A 66 -14.41 4.50 -25.70
N GLU A 67 -13.18 3.97 -25.75
CA GLU A 67 -12.84 2.78 -26.55
C GLU A 67 -13.10 1.46 -25.79
N PRO A 68 -14.04 0.60 -26.25
CA PRO A 68 -14.40 -0.64 -25.55
C PRO A 68 -13.22 -1.60 -25.33
N GLN A 69 -12.31 -1.71 -26.29
CA GLN A 69 -11.11 -2.55 -26.20
C GLN A 69 -10.18 -2.12 -25.06
N CYS A 70 -10.07 -0.82 -24.80
CA CYS A 70 -9.22 -0.30 -23.74
C CYS A 70 -9.80 -0.65 -22.36
N LEU A 71 -11.13 -0.56 -22.21
CA LEU A 71 -11.84 -0.99 -21.00
C LEU A 71 -11.66 -2.50 -20.73
N VAL A 72 -11.73 -3.33 -21.77
CA VAL A 72 -11.47 -4.78 -21.66
C VAL A 72 -10.04 -5.06 -21.23
N SER A 73 -9.05 -4.40 -21.86
CA SER A 73 -7.62 -4.53 -21.50
C SER A 73 -7.38 -4.16 -20.04
N LYS A 74 -7.94 -3.04 -19.57
CA LYS A 74 -7.83 -2.58 -18.18
C LYS A 74 -8.41 -3.58 -17.17
N THR A 75 -9.59 -4.11 -17.47
CA THR A 75 -10.23 -5.15 -16.63
C THR A 75 -9.37 -6.42 -16.59
N GLY A 76 -8.77 -6.80 -17.73
CA GLY A 76 -7.83 -7.91 -17.82
C GLY A 76 -6.61 -7.71 -16.92
N LEU A 77 -5.99 -6.53 -16.99
CA LEU A 77 -4.85 -6.16 -16.13
C LEU A 77 -5.22 -6.22 -14.66
N LEU A 78 -6.37 -5.66 -14.27
CA LEU A 78 -6.82 -5.64 -12.89
C LEU A 78 -6.83 -7.04 -12.27
N SER A 79 -7.31 -8.05 -13.01
CA SER A 79 -7.34 -9.43 -12.52
C SER A 79 -5.95 -10.04 -12.31
N PHE A 80 -4.95 -9.65 -13.12
CA PHE A 80 -3.57 -10.11 -12.96
C PHE A 80 -2.89 -9.53 -11.72
N TYR A 81 -3.17 -8.26 -11.40
CA TYR A 81 -2.50 -7.57 -10.29
C TYR A 81 -3.22 -7.71 -8.94
N LEU A 82 -4.50 -8.08 -8.94
CA LEU A 82 -5.29 -8.25 -7.72
C LEU A 82 -4.98 -9.52 -6.92
N SER A 83 -4.26 -10.50 -7.48
CA SER A 83 -4.04 -11.78 -6.79
C SER A 83 -2.74 -12.49 -7.18
N PRO A 84 -1.78 -12.65 -6.25
CA PRO A 84 -1.62 -11.91 -4.99
C PRO A 84 -0.98 -10.54 -5.22
N ILE A 85 -1.50 -9.49 -4.58
CA ILE A 85 -0.83 -8.17 -4.56
C ILE A 85 0.48 -8.33 -3.78
N GLY A 86 1.60 -8.32 -4.50
CA GLY A 86 2.93 -8.28 -3.90
C GLY A 86 3.29 -6.87 -3.46
N LEU A 87 3.94 -6.71 -2.30
CA LEU A 87 4.45 -5.42 -1.83
C LEU A 87 5.42 -4.76 -2.82
N GLY A 88 6.05 -5.55 -3.71
CA GLY A 88 6.85 -5.03 -4.83
C GLY A 88 6.06 -4.11 -5.78
N ASN A 89 4.74 -4.10 -5.69
CA ASN A 89 3.87 -3.24 -6.49
C ASN A 89 3.90 -1.76 -6.08
N ILE A 90 4.37 -1.42 -4.86
CA ILE A 90 4.46 -0.03 -4.38
C ILE A 90 5.54 0.74 -5.14
N VAL A 91 6.64 0.07 -5.43
CA VAL A 91 7.74 0.59 -6.26
C VAL A 91 7.49 0.35 -7.74
N HIS A 92 6.33 -0.20 -8.11
CA HIS A 92 6.04 -0.53 -9.50
C HIS A 92 5.83 0.75 -10.28
N ARG A 93 6.82 1.03 -11.13
CA ARG A 93 6.73 2.06 -12.14
C ARG A 93 5.76 1.61 -13.23
N TRP A 94 5.21 2.58 -13.95
CA TRP A 94 4.48 2.34 -15.18
C TRP A 94 5.17 1.31 -16.07
N ASP A 95 4.45 0.27 -16.47
CA ASP A 95 4.96 -0.76 -17.38
C ASP A 95 4.73 -0.34 -18.84
N PRO A 96 5.79 -0.13 -19.65
CA PRO A 96 5.63 0.25 -21.05
C PRO A 96 4.80 -0.74 -21.87
N ARG A 97 4.66 -1.99 -21.43
CA ARG A 97 3.80 -2.99 -22.09
C ARG A 97 2.33 -2.58 -22.07
N TRP A 98 1.90 -1.78 -21.09
CA TRP A 98 0.53 -1.27 -21.02
C TRP A 98 0.22 -0.30 -22.16
N GLU A 99 1.21 0.42 -22.67
CA GLU A 99 1.04 1.36 -23.79
C GLU A 99 0.61 0.65 -25.10
N ASN A 100 0.90 -0.65 -25.23
CA ASN A 100 0.49 -1.45 -26.39
C ASN A 100 -0.95 -1.99 -26.32
N ILE A 101 -1.57 -1.95 -25.15
CA ILE A 101 -2.91 -2.52 -24.92
C ILE A 101 -3.96 -1.47 -24.53
N LEU A 102 -3.49 -0.26 -24.19
CA LEU A 102 -4.32 0.91 -23.95
C LEU A 102 -4.43 1.74 -25.24
N CYS A 103 -5.54 2.47 -25.36
CA CYS A 103 -5.66 3.42 -26.45
C CYS A 103 -4.74 4.64 -26.21
N PRO A 104 -4.26 5.31 -27.27
CA PRO A 104 -3.32 6.42 -27.13
C PRO A 104 -3.80 7.54 -26.20
N GLY A 105 -5.10 7.85 -26.22
CA GLY A 105 -5.68 8.89 -25.36
C GLY A 105 -5.70 8.54 -23.86
N CYS A 106 -5.57 7.26 -23.50
CA CYS A 106 -5.55 6.82 -22.10
C CYS A 106 -4.13 6.71 -21.53
N VAL A 107 -3.09 6.61 -22.37
CA VAL A 107 -1.75 6.27 -21.91
C VAL A 107 -1.25 7.29 -20.91
N ASP A 108 -1.30 8.57 -21.25
CA ASP A 108 -0.77 9.64 -20.41
C ASP A 108 -1.58 9.77 -19.10
N ASP A 109 -2.91 9.83 -19.19
CA ASP A 109 -3.78 9.93 -18.01
C ASP A 109 -3.60 8.76 -17.04
N CYS A 110 -3.58 7.51 -17.55
CA CYS A 110 -3.42 6.33 -16.71
C CYS A 110 -2.02 6.26 -16.08
N LYS A 111 -1.01 6.73 -16.81
CA LYS A 111 0.38 6.81 -16.34
C LYS A 111 0.55 7.83 -15.23
N ASP A 112 -0.09 8.99 -15.36
CA ASP A 112 -0.09 10.02 -14.33
C ASP A 112 -0.79 9.54 -13.07
N ILE A 113 -1.97 8.91 -13.21
CA ILE A 113 -2.69 8.30 -12.07
C ILE A 113 -1.82 7.24 -11.38
N ASN A 114 -1.17 6.35 -12.14
CA ASN A 114 -0.29 5.32 -11.60
C ASN A 114 0.87 5.92 -10.80
N ASN A 115 1.58 6.87 -11.40
CA ASN A 115 2.77 7.47 -10.80
C ASN A 115 2.41 8.28 -9.55
N GLN A 116 1.34 9.06 -9.61
CA GLN A 116 0.86 9.83 -8.46
C GLN A 116 0.44 8.90 -7.32
N GLY A 117 -0.36 7.87 -7.61
CA GLY A 117 -0.79 6.92 -6.59
C GLY A 117 0.37 6.13 -5.98
N ALA A 118 1.36 5.72 -6.79
CA ALA A 118 2.57 5.06 -6.29
C ALA A 118 3.40 5.99 -5.39
N GLN A 119 3.56 7.26 -5.76
CA GLN A 119 4.25 8.25 -4.93
C GLN A 119 3.51 8.50 -3.61
N ASP A 120 2.18 8.58 -3.64
CA ASP A 120 1.37 8.75 -2.43
C ASP A 120 1.48 7.54 -1.50
N ALA A 121 1.47 6.32 -2.07
CA ALA A 121 1.70 5.09 -1.32
C ALA A 121 3.09 5.04 -0.70
N TRP A 122 4.12 5.45 -1.46
CA TRP A 122 5.49 5.57 -0.96
C TRP A 122 5.58 6.55 0.21
N ASN A 123 5.04 7.76 0.07
CA ASN A 123 5.08 8.79 1.11
C ASN A 123 4.40 8.35 2.41
N ARG A 124 3.32 7.55 2.31
CA ARG A 124 2.58 7.05 3.47
C ARG A 124 3.17 5.79 4.09
N LEU A 125 4.07 5.10 3.38
CA LEU A 125 4.60 3.79 3.77
C LEU A 125 5.12 3.77 5.21
N PRO A 126 5.95 4.73 5.68
CA PRO A 126 6.45 4.68 7.04
C PRO A 126 5.32 4.74 8.08
N SER A 127 4.39 5.69 7.92
CA SER A 127 3.26 5.85 8.83
C SER A 127 2.33 4.63 8.89
N ILE A 128 2.19 3.88 7.78
CA ILE A 128 1.40 2.64 7.73
C ILE A 128 1.97 1.59 8.68
N PHE A 129 3.28 1.60 8.91
CA PHE A 129 4.00 0.70 9.80
C PHE A 129 4.38 1.35 11.14
N GLY A 130 3.83 2.53 11.47
CA GLY A 130 4.14 3.22 12.72
C GLY A 130 5.58 3.75 12.78
N LEU A 131 6.19 4.01 11.63
CA LEU A 131 7.55 4.57 11.53
C LEU A 131 7.53 6.10 11.40
N PRO A 132 8.62 6.77 11.79
CA PRO A 132 8.90 8.18 11.49
C PRO A 132 8.85 8.48 9.99
N SER A 133 8.81 9.76 9.62
CA SER A 133 8.82 10.17 8.20
C SER A 133 10.08 9.69 7.47
N TRP A 134 10.06 9.73 6.13
CA TRP A 134 11.23 9.35 5.34
C TRP A 134 12.45 10.23 5.64
N GLU A 135 12.24 11.52 5.88
CA GLU A 135 13.28 12.49 6.23
C GLU A 135 13.91 12.15 7.58
N GLU A 136 13.09 11.81 8.58
CA GLU A 136 13.55 11.38 9.90
C GLU A 136 14.34 10.07 9.80
N LEU A 137 13.85 9.10 9.01
CA LEU A 137 14.53 7.82 8.76
C LEU A 137 15.84 8.00 8.00
N ALA A 138 15.93 8.98 7.09
CA ALA A 138 17.15 9.29 6.35
C ALA A 138 18.20 10.04 7.18
N GLY A 139 17.82 10.53 8.36
CA GLY A 139 18.71 11.31 9.24
C GLY A 139 19.06 12.70 8.68
N THR A 140 18.17 13.26 7.86
CA THR A 140 18.33 14.59 7.24
C THR A 140 17.66 15.69 8.03
#